data_AF-A0A1G2ITH6-F1
#
_entry.id   AF-A0A1G2ITH6-F1
#
_cell.length_a   1.000
_cell.length_b   1.000
_cell.length_c   1.000
_cell.angle_alpha   90.00
_cell.angle_beta   90.00
_cell.angle_gamma   90.00
#
_symmetry.space_group_name_H-M   'P 1'
#
loop_
_entity.id
_entity.type
_entity.pdbx_description
1 polymer ?
#
loop_
_entity_poly.entity_id
_entity_poly.type
_entity_poly.pdbx_seq_one_letter_code
_entity_poly.pdbx_strand_id
1 'polypeptide(L)' 'MVSLNIIIKQGKKSHKKMVEFDVDQFERLAAAFGMFNPDFIKRLDKAEKDVKAGRIRKINSLKDLDK' A
#
# COMPACT_ATOMS: atom_id res chain seq x y z
N MET A 1 -6.67 20.81 5.15
CA MET A 1 -6.82 19.56 5.92
C MET A 1 -7.61 18.58 5.07
N VAL A 2 -7.08 17.40 4.78
CA VAL A 2 -7.82 16.37 4.03
C VAL A 2 -8.54 15.49 5.05
N SER A 3 -9.87 15.57 5.09
CA SER A 3 -10.72 14.67 5.87
C SER A 3 -11.08 13.47 5.00
N LEU A 4 -10.73 12.26 5.45
CA LEU A 4 -11.05 11.01 4.76
C LEU A 4 -12.17 10.29 5.49
N ASN A 5 -13.25 9.99 4.77
CA ASN A 5 -14.35 9.19 5.28
C ASN A 5 -14.02 7.71 5.06
N ILE A 6 -13.40 7.11 6.07
CA ILE A 6 -12.99 5.71 6.08
C ILE A 6 -14.11 4.88 6.67
N ILE A 7 -14.74 4.03 5.86
CA ILE A 7 -15.72 3.05 6.36
C ILE A 7 -14.96 1.75 6.70
N ILE A 8 -14.91 1.42 7.99
CA ILE A 8 -14.26 0.21 8.48
C ILE A 8 -15.33 -0.86 8.70
N LYS A 9 -15.39 -1.85 7.79
CA LYS A 9 -16.26 -3.02 7.99
C LYS A 9 -15.57 -4.00 8.95
N GLN A 10 -16.17 -4.23 10.12
CA GLN A 10 -15.65 -5.19 11.10
C GLN A 10 -16.06 -6.61 10.71
N GLY A 11 -15.10 -7.42 10.27
CA GLY A 11 -15.30 -8.85 10.05
C GLY A 11 -15.30 -9.62 11.38
N LYS A 12 -16.18 -10.63 11.51
CA LYS A 12 -16.40 -11.37 12.76
C LYS A 12 -15.20 -12.15 13.33
N LYS A 13 -14.11 -12.33 12.59
CA LYS A 13 -12.86 -12.94 13.10
C LYS A 13 -11.65 -12.44 12.29
N SER A 14 -10.53 -12.23 12.98
CA SER A 14 -9.18 -11.89 12.47
C SER A 14 -8.89 -10.39 12.35
N HIS A 15 -7.66 -10.01 12.68
CA HIS A 15 -7.05 -8.66 12.64
C HIS A 15 -7.09 -7.95 11.27
N LYS A 16 -7.83 -8.48 10.30
CA LYS A 16 -8.03 -7.90 8.97
C LYS A 16 -9.24 -6.97 9.01
N LYS A 17 -8.99 -5.68 8.85
CA LYS A 17 -10.03 -4.66 8.66
C LYS A 17 -10.11 -4.33 7.17
N MET A 18 -11.30 -4.42 6.60
CA MET A 18 -11.56 -3.96 5.24
C MET A 18 -11.93 -2.48 5.34
N VAL A 19 -11.20 -1.65 4.60
CA VAL A 19 -11.42 -0.21 4.52
C VAL A 19 -11.93 0.11 3.13
N GLU A 20 -13.13 0.67 3.04
CA GLU A 20 -13.70 1.16 1.80
C GLU A 20 -13.36 2.65 1.66
N PHE A 21 -12.85 3.02 0.48
CA PHE A 21 -12.49 4.37 0.11
C PHE A 21 -13.24 4.77 -1.16
N ASP A 22 -13.58 6.05 -1.26
CA ASP A 22 -14.00 6.66 -2.52
C ASP A 22 -12.80 6.72 -3.49
N VAL A 23 -13.06 6.48 -4.78
CA VAL A 23 -12.00 6.41 -5.81
C VAL A 23 -11.26 7.75 -5.94
N ASP A 24 -11.97 8.88 -5.93
CA ASP A 24 -11.34 10.20 -6.04
C ASP A 24 -10.51 10.52 -4.79
N GLN A 25 -10.97 10.07 -3.62
CA GLN A 25 -10.22 10.23 -2.37
C GLN A 25 -8.96 9.36 -2.36
N PHE A 26 -9.04 8.15 -2.90
CA PHE A 26 -7.89 7.27 -3.06
C PHE A 26 -6.86 7.85 -4.03
N GLU A 27 -7.29 8.40 -5.17
CA GLU A 27 -6.37 9.03 -6.12
C GLU A 27 -5.66 10.24 -5.51
N ARG A 28 -6.37 11.08 -4.74
CA ARG A 28 -5.77 12.20 -4.00
C ARG A 28 -4.76 11.72 -2.96
N LEU A 29 -5.03 10.60 -2.28
CA LEU A 29 -4.08 9.97 -1.37
C LEU A 29 -2.86 9.44 -2.11
N ALA A 30 -3.05 8.73 -3.21
CA ALA A 30 -1.98 8.20 -4.04
C ALA A 30 -1.08 9.34 -4.56
N ALA A 31 -1.68 10.47 -4.94
CA ALA A 31 -0.96 11.68 -5.30
C ALA A 31 -0.19 12.27 -4.11
N ALA A 32 -0.81 12.37 -2.94
CA ALA A 32 -0.17 12.87 -1.71
C ALA A 32 1.00 11.98 -1.25
N PHE A 33 0.90 10.66 -1.44
CA PHE A 33 1.98 9.70 -1.18
C PHE A 33 3.01 9.60 -2.31
N GLY A 34 2.86 10.37 -3.39
CA GLY A 34 3.80 10.38 -4.51
C GLY A 34 3.81 9.07 -5.31
N MET A 35 2.73 8.29 -5.27
CA MET A 35 2.62 7.00 -5.98
C MET A 35 2.63 7.16 -7.51
N PHE A 36 2.43 8.37 -8.02
CA PHE A 36 2.55 8.70 -9.44
C PHE A 36 3.92 9.25 -9.85
N ASN A 37 4.88 9.33 -8.92
CA ASN A 37 6.24 9.77 -9.25
C ASN A 37 6.91 8.75 -10.21
N PRO A 38 7.54 9.18 -11.31
CA PRO A 38 8.26 8.29 -12.22
C PRO A 38 9.28 7.38 -11.52
N ASP A 39 9.95 7.83 -10.45
CA ASP A 39 10.87 6.98 -9.68
C ASP A 39 10.14 5.90 -8.89
N PHE A 40 8.94 6.20 -8.39
CA PHE A 40 8.11 5.22 -7.71
C PHE A 40 7.65 4.14 -8.68
N ILE A 41 7.16 4.52 -9.87
CA ILE A 41 6.73 3.58 -10.91
C ILE A 41 7.88 2.66 -11.34
N LYS A 42 9.09 3.20 -11.57
CA LYS A 42 10.28 2.39 -11.88
C LYS A 42 10.61 1.37 -10.79
N ARG A 43 10.45 1.76 -9.53
CA ARG A 43 10.67 0.86 -8.38
C ARG A 43 9.58 -0.20 -8.28
N LEU A 44 8.34 0.14 -8.62
CA LEU A 44 7.22 -0.80 -8.68
C LEU A 44 7.46 -1.87 -9.75
N ASP A 45 7.89 -1.47 -10.96
CA ASP A 45 8.23 -2.40 -12.04
C ASP A 45 9.36 -3.36 -11.63
N LYS A 46 10.38 -2.83 -10.95
CA LYS A 46 11.48 -3.64 -10.42
C LYS A 46 10.97 -4.62 -9.35
N ALA A 47 10.13 -4.16 -8.43
CA ALA A 47 9.54 -5.00 -7.40
C ALA A 47 8.67 -6.11 -8.02
N GLU A 48 7.88 -5.81 -9.05
CA GLU A 48 7.10 -6.82 -9.77
C GLU A 48 7.99 -7.89 -10.42
N LYS A 49 9.09 -7.46 -11.05
CA LYS A 49 10.09 -8.39 -11.62
C LYS A 49 10.73 -9.25 -10.53
N ASP A 50 11.10 -8.68 -9.40
CA ASP A 50 11.68 -9.41 -8.27
C ASP A 50 10.68 -10.42 -7.67
N VAL A 51 9.40 -10.06 -7.58
CA VAL A 51 8.33 -11.00 -7.18
C VAL A 51 8.18 -12.14 -8.17
N LYS A 52 8.10 -11.86 -9.48
CA LYS A 52 8.01 -12.89 -10.53
C LYS A 52 9.23 -13.81 -10.55
N ALA A 53 10.41 -13.27 -10.28
CA ALA A 53 11.66 -14.02 -10.20
C ALA A 53 11.85 -14.79 -8.88
N GLY A 54 10.88 -14.74 -7.95
CA GLY A 54 10.96 -15.41 -6.66
C GLY A 54 11.95 -14.78 -5.68
N ARG A 55 12.46 -13.57 -5.96
CA ARG A 55 13.39 -12.81 -5.09
C ARG A 55 12.62 -12.07 -3.99
N ILE A 56 11.76 -12.79 -3.29
CA ILE A 56 10.94 -12.27 -2.22
C ILE A 56 11.55 -12.63 -0.87
N ARG A 57 11.66 -11.64 0.02
CA ARG A 57 11.98 -11.88 1.43
C ARG A 57 10.74 -11.69 2.27
N LYS A 58 10.42 -12.66 3.12
CA LYS A 58 9.34 -12.51 4.10
C LYS A 58 9.86 -11.65 5.25
N ILE A 59 9.30 -10.47 5.42
CA ILE A 59 9.52 -9.65 6.61
C ILE A 59 8.40 -9.93 7.60
N ASN A 60 8.75 -10.09 8.88
CA ASN A 60 7.76 -10.29 9.93
C ASN A 60 7.32 -8.95 10.53
N SER A 61 8.17 -7.93 10.43
CA SER A 61 7.90 -6.57 10.85
C SER A 61 8.47 -5.54 9.87
N LEU A 62 7.86 -4.36 9.82
CA LEU A 62 8.43 -3.21 9.11
C LEU A 62 9.78 -2.77 9.70
N LYS A 63 10.06 -3.10 10.96
CA LYS A 63 11.38 -2.88 11.59
C LYS A 63 12.51 -3.68 10.94
N ASP A 64 12.17 -4.75 10.21
CA ASP A 64 13.15 -5.59 9.51
C ASP A 64 13.68 -4.91 8.23
N LEU A 65 13.14 -3.76 7.84
CA LEU A 65 13.57 -2.97 6.69
C LEU A 65 14.65 -1.92 7.02
N ASP A 66 14.91 -1.66 8.30
CA ASP A 66 15.86 -0.66 8.81
C ASP A 66 17.26 -1.26 9.10
N LYS A 67 17.51 -2.49 8.64
CA LYS A 67 18.79 -3.20 8.71
C LYS A 67 19.28 -3.54 7.31
#